data_AF-A0A6A3BJX5-F1
#
_entry.id   AF-A0A6A3BJX5-F1
#
_cell.length_a   1.000
_cell.length_b   1.000
_cell.length_c   1.000
_cell.angle_alpha   90.00
_cell.angle_beta   90.00
_cell.angle_gamma   90.00
#
_symmetry.space_group_name_H-M   'P 1'
#
loop_
_entity.id
_entity.type
_entity.pdbx_description
1 polymer ?
#
loop_
_entity_poly.entity_id
_entity_poly.type
_entity_poly.pdbx_seq_one_letter_code
_entity_poly.pdbx_strand_id
1 'polypeptide(L)'
;MSISKRILFVTFLSTLLITSTFAQGNNKNDGGEEEEEEEDDDGSATEEVKVVNAETGVTYDGRSLIINGKRELVFSGSIHYPRCPPENWEDLIVKSKRGGLNSIETYVFWNGHEPEKGKYNFEGDYNLVKFIKLIAKHKMFAIVRLGPFVQAEWNHGGLPYWLREVPGIIFRSDNEPFKITAQHNSRNMERSNVANKIEWKMFKEALPSQFQNKAYRLVEFYHLTKDTTDYAWYSTTVWDTVAKLRRTLCIRKMQILRLGKIPFISCYTVGLQDSGAYLERRYAGPRSITILGLNTGTVDISNIGWENLVGIDGEKKQIYTEKGSQSVQWVTPTGDKTPITWYKGYFDAPEGNNPVAIRMNNMSKGMVWINGRSIGRYWMSYLSALKVPTQSYYHIPRSYIKPTKNMIVIFEEEGGNPNDIEIVLVDRDTVCSLVSDKKYAITEVIQERKRYPTDKVE
;
A
#
# COMPACT_ATOMS: atom_id res chain seq x y z
N MET A 1 24.40 20.72 53.03
CA MET A 1 24.64 20.62 51.57
C MET A 1 23.34 20.14 50.94
N SER A 2 22.53 20.89 50.19
CA SER A 2 22.74 22.14 49.43
C SER A 2 23.41 22.00 48.05
N ILE A 3 22.73 21.28 47.14
CA ILE A 3 22.71 21.53 45.69
C ILE A 3 21.23 21.37 45.28
N SER A 4 20.40 22.40 45.38
CA SER A 4 20.18 23.51 44.42
C SER A 4 18.99 23.24 43.48
N LYS A 5 17.82 23.79 43.80
CA LYS A 5 16.55 23.65 43.05
C LYS A 5 16.51 24.50 41.77
N ARG A 6 17.54 24.46 40.93
CA ARG A 6 17.68 25.35 39.73
C ARG A 6 17.79 24.64 38.37
N ILE A 7 17.60 23.32 38.31
CA ILE A 7 17.66 22.56 37.04
C ILE A 7 16.26 22.20 36.50
N LEU A 8 15.18 22.42 37.28
CA LEU A 8 13.81 22.06 36.91
C LEU A 8 13.01 23.20 36.25
N PHE A 9 13.65 24.07 35.45
CA PHE A 9 13.01 25.28 34.90
C PHE A 9 13.53 25.73 33.52
N VAL A 10 14.05 24.80 32.70
CA VAL A 10 14.62 25.12 31.36
C VAL A 10 13.97 24.30 30.22
N THR A 11 13.21 23.24 30.51
CA THR A 11 12.55 22.38 29.53
C THR A 11 11.08 22.75 29.29
N PHE A 12 10.78 24.03 29.05
CA PHE A 12 9.40 24.48 28.80
C PHE A 12 9.26 25.69 27.84
N LEU A 13 10.18 25.88 26.88
CA LEU A 13 10.04 26.93 25.86
C LEU A 13 10.77 26.63 24.54
N SER A 14 10.35 25.62 23.77
CA SER A 14 11.01 25.31 22.49
C SER A 14 10.13 24.73 21.35
N THR A 15 8.82 24.99 21.33
CA THR A 15 7.96 24.78 20.13
C THR A 15 6.79 25.77 20.07
N LEU A 16 7.04 27.00 19.63
CA LEU A 16 5.96 27.87 19.13
C LEU A 16 6.47 28.76 17.99
N LEU A 17 6.44 28.23 16.76
CA LEU A 17 6.77 28.97 15.55
C LEU A 17 5.92 28.43 14.38
N ILE A 18 4.64 28.77 14.37
CA ILE A 18 3.72 28.50 13.27
C ILE A 18 3.53 29.80 12.48
N THR A 19 4.15 29.88 11.30
CA THR A 19 4.02 31.04 10.41
C THR A 19 2.70 30.98 9.63
N SER A 20 1.68 31.70 10.09
CA SER A 20 0.41 31.86 9.39
C SER A 20 0.45 32.98 8.35
N THR A 21 1.07 32.75 7.20
CA THR A 21 1.03 33.69 6.07
C THR A 21 -0.29 33.56 5.30
N PHE A 22 -1.25 34.42 5.60
CA PHE A 22 -2.32 34.77 4.66
C PHE A 22 -1.99 36.12 4.02
N ALA A 23 -2.15 36.22 2.70
CA ALA A 23 -1.92 37.44 1.96
C ALA A 23 -3.17 38.34 2.01
N GLN A 24 -2.99 39.58 2.43
CA GLN A 24 -3.99 40.63 2.27
C GLN A 24 -3.25 41.90 1.80
N GLY A 25 -3.82 42.58 0.80
CA GLY A 25 -3.07 43.55 -0.01
C GLY A 25 -2.80 44.87 0.69
N ASN A 26 -1.71 45.54 0.26
CA ASN A 26 -1.51 46.95 0.56
C ASN A 26 -2.69 47.77 0.01
N ASN A 27 -3.41 48.46 0.89
CA ASN A 27 -3.92 49.79 0.59
C ASN A 27 -3.32 50.73 1.63
N LYS A 28 -2.43 51.63 1.17
CA LYS A 28 -2.09 52.82 1.94
C LYS A 28 -3.25 53.81 1.78
N ASN A 29 -3.51 54.58 2.83
CA ASN A 29 -3.79 56.01 2.72
C ASN A 29 -3.14 56.68 3.93
N ASP A 30 -2.39 57.75 3.68
CA ASP A 30 -1.81 58.62 4.70
C ASP A 30 -2.76 59.81 4.97
N GLY A 31 -2.65 60.42 6.15
CA GLY A 31 -3.03 61.82 6.37
C GLY A 31 -4.47 62.12 6.80
N GLY A 32 -4.58 62.92 7.85
CA GLY A 32 -5.83 63.43 8.44
C GLY A 32 -5.55 63.82 9.89
N GLU A 33 -5.52 65.12 10.18
CA GLU A 33 -5.08 65.67 11.47
C GLU A 33 -6.26 65.95 12.43
N GLU A 34 -5.94 66.51 13.58
CA GLU A 34 -6.77 66.74 14.77
C GLU A 34 -7.93 67.73 14.53
N GLU A 35 -9.03 67.55 15.28
CA GLU A 35 -9.81 68.65 15.87
C GLU A 35 -10.58 68.13 17.10
N GLU A 36 -10.59 68.90 18.19
CA GLU A 36 -11.26 68.57 19.45
C GLU A 36 -12.50 69.48 19.63
N GLU A 37 -13.69 68.89 19.79
CA GLU A 37 -14.88 69.57 20.32
C GLU A 37 -15.57 68.67 21.35
N GLU A 38 -15.83 69.20 22.55
CA GLU A 38 -16.65 68.56 23.60
C GLU A 38 -18.07 69.17 23.57
N GLU A 39 -19.13 68.36 23.50
CA GLU A 39 -20.45 68.76 24.01
C GLU A 39 -21.37 67.56 24.36
N ASP A 40 -21.80 67.54 25.63
CA ASP A 40 -22.96 66.94 26.32
C ASP A 40 -23.69 65.64 25.87
N ASP A 41 -23.60 64.64 26.77
CA ASP A 41 -24.66 63.78 27.35
C ASP A 41 -25.89 63.34 26.51
N ASP A 42 -25.87 62.07 26.09
CA ASP A 42 -27.05 61.25 25.77
C ASP A 42 -26.91 59.85 26.41
N GLY A 43 -27.94 59.40 27.12
CA GLY A 43 -27.91 58.20 27.95
C GLY A 43 -28.25 56.90 27.21
N SER A 44 -27.34 56.41 26.37
CA SER A 44 -27.49 55.13 25.66
C SER A 44 -26.62 54.01 26.24
N ALA A 45 -27.24 52.96 26.77
CA ALA A 45 -26.55 51.83 27.39
C ALA A 45 -25.88 50.93 26.33
N THR A 46 -24.64 51.26 25.97
CA THR A 46 -23.79 50.41 25.12
C THR A 46 -23.35 49.16 25.88
N GLU A 47 -24.00 48.03 25.61
CA GLU A 47 -23.38 46.74 25.92
C GLU A 47 -22.03 46.67 25.21
N GLU A 48 -20.94 46.47 25.97
CA GLU A 48 -19.66 46.08 25.37
C GLU A 48 -19.88 44.75 24.63
N VAL A 49 -20.12 44.82 23.32
CA VAL A 49 -20.01 43.67 22.42
C VAL A 49 -18.54 43.32 22.37
N LYS A 50 -18.07 42.59 23.38
CA LYS A 50 -16.74 42.00 23.42
C LYS A 50 -16.62 41.16 22.17
N VAL A 51 -15.79 41.64 21.25
CA VAL A 51 -15.32 40.87 20.11
C VAL A 51 -14.45 39.77 20.69
N VAL A 52 -15.10 38.69 21.11
CA VAL A 52 -14.44 37.50 21.61
C VAL A 52 -13.67 36.95 20.42
N ASN A 53 -12.37 37.23 20.39
CA ASN A 53 -11.43 36.58 19.48
C ASN A 53 -11.61 35.07 19.66
N ALA A 54 -12.32 34.45 18.71
CA ALA A 54 -12.67 33.04 18.81
C ALA A 54 -11.37 32.24 18.88
N GLU A 55 -11.12 31.59 20.02
CA GLU A 55 -9.82 30.96 20.34
C GLU A 55 -9.42 29.98 19.23
N THR A 56 -8.49 30.39 18.36
CA THR A 56 -8.13 29.62 17.18
C THR A 56 -7.25 28.44 17.57
N GLY A 57 -7.82 27.23 17.53
CA GLY A 57 -7.11 26.04 17.97
C GLY A 57 -8.01 24.86 18.30
N VAL A 58 -7.40 23.85 18.93
CA VAL A 58 -8.05 22.65 19.43
C VAL A 58 -7.60 22.43 20.87
N THR A 59 -8.56 22.35 21.78
CA THR A 59 -8.37 21.97 23.18
C THR A 59 -9.40 20.90 23.56
N TYR A 60 -9.42 20.46 24.81
CA TYR A 60 -10.34 19.42 25.29
C TYR A 60 -10.60 19.57 26.78
N ASP A 61 -11.67 18.93 27.26
CA ASP A 61 -11.95 18.76 28.67
C ASP A 61 -12.46 17.33 28.97
N GLY A 62 -12.97 17.10 30.18
CA GLY A 62 -13.55 15.82 30.59
C GLY A 62 -14.82 15.39 29.84
N ARG A 63 -15.31 16.18 28.87
CA ARG A 63 -16.53 15.88 28.11
C ARG A 63 -16.33 15.82 26.59
N SER A 64 -15.53 16.70 25.98
CA SER A 64 -15.35 16.73 24.53
C SER A 64 -14.05 17.38 24.08
N LEU A 65 -13.74 17.24 22.79
CA LEU A 65 -12.90 18.21 22.09
C LEU A 65 -13.64 19.56 22.01
N ILE A 66 -12.86 20.63 21.96
CA ILE A 66 -13.30 22.01 21.77
C ILE A 66 -12.45 22.56 20.61
N ILE A 67 -13.10 22.89 19.51
CA ILE A 67 -12.45 23.34 18.27
C ILE A 67 -12.94 24.75 17.98
N ASN A 68 -12.01 25.71 17.88
CA ASN A 68 -12.30 27.13 17.71
C ASN A 68 -13.34 27.65 18.74
N GLY A 69 -13.08 27.40 20.03
CA GLY A 69 -13.98 27.73 21.15
C GLY A 69 -15.28 26.91 21.26
N LYS A 70 -15.65 26.13 20.23
CA LYS A 70 -16.91 25.37 20.20
C LYS A 70 -16.71 23.89 20.52
N ARG A 71 -17.56 23.32 21.40
CA ARG A 71 -17.64 21.86 21.58
C ARG A 71 -18.07 21.18 20.28
N GLU A 72 -17.31 20.18 19.85
CA GLU A 72 -17.57 19.46 18.61
C GLU A 72 -17.54 17.94 18.86
N LEU A 73 -18.54 17.23 18.33
CA LEU A 73 -18.57 15.77 18.31
C LEU A 73 -17.93 15.30 17.00
N VAL A 74 -16.82 14.58 17.08
CA VAL A 74 -16.06 14.15 15.90
C VAL A 74 -16.55 12.79 15.40
N PHE A 75 -17.32 12.83 14.32
CA PHE A 75 -17.75 11.67 13.56
C PHE A 75 -16.72 11.40 12.45
N SER A 76 -15.82 10.47 12.72
CA SER A 76 -14.68 10.14 11.85
C SER A 76 -14.86 8.83 11.09
N GLY A 77 -14.30 8.75 9.88
CA GLY A 77 -14.17 7.51 9.11
C GLY A 77 -12.79 7.40 8.46
N SER A 78 -12.20 6.21 8.48
CA SER A 78 -10.84 5.98 8.00
C SER A 78 -10.78 5.86 6.48
N ILE A 79 -9.96 6.70 5.83
CA ILE A 79 -9.64 6.61 4.40
C ILE A 79 -8.12 6.68 4.25
N HIS A 80 -7.49 5.55 3.95
CA HIS A 80 -6.04 5.46 3.77
C HIS A 80 -5.66 5.86 2.34
N TYR A 81 -5.04 7.02 2.15
CA TYR A 81 -4.75 7.58 0.83
C TYR A 81 -3.99 6.64 -0.14
N PRO A 82 -3.01 5.81 0.27
CA PRO A 82 -2.32 4.90 -0.66
C PRO A 82 -3.13 3.64 -1.02
N ARG A 83 -4.32 3.44 -0.43
CA ARG A 83 -5.23 2.32 -0.78
C ARG A 83 -6.22 2.65 -1.89
N CYS A 84 -6.18 3.87 -2.44
CA CYS A 84 -7.06 4.30 -3.53
C CYS A 84 -6.39 5.40 -4.37
N PRO A 85 -6.48 5.42 -5.72
CA PRO A 85 -5.78 6.43 -6.51
C PRO A 85 -6.24 7.88 -6.26
N PRO A 86 -5.38 8.89 -6.51
CA PRO A 86 -5.67 10.30 -6.28
C PRO A 86 -6.86 10.89 -7.04
N GLU A 87 -7.36 10.21 -8.08
CA GLU A 87 -8.57 10.60 -8.80
C GLU A 87 -9.86 10.25 -8.02
N ASN A 88 -9.80 9.27 -7.11
CA ASN A 88 -10.95 8.80 -6.34
C ASN A 88 -11.09 9.48 -4.96
N TRP A 89 -10.03 10.11 -4.43
CA TRP A 89 -10.03 10.71 -3.08
C TRP A 89 -11.17 11.72 -2.85
N GLU A 90 -11.42 12.61 -3.81
CA GLU A 90 -12.46 13.64 -3.67
C GLU A 90 -13.87 13.05 -3.63
N ASP A 91 -14.17 12.06 -4.47
CA ASP A 91 -15.45 11.33 -4.46
C ASP A 91 -15.68 10.59 -3.14
N LEU A 92 -14.64 9.93 -2.60
CA LEU A 92 -14.71 9.27 -1.29
C LEU A 92 -14.95 10.26 -0.14
N ILE A 93 -14.24 11.39 -0.11
CA ILE A 93 -14.42 12.44 0.92
C ILE A 93 -15.85 13.03 0.84
N VAL A 94 -16.35 13.32 -0.37
CA VAL A 94 -17.72 13.82 -0.58
C VAL A 94 -18.77 12.79 -0.14
N LYS A 95 -18.56 11.50 -0.42
CA LYS A 95 -19.45 10.42 0.03
C LYS A 95 -19.44 10.26 1.55
N SER A 96 -18.27 10.29 2.19
CA SER A 96 -18.14 10.29 3.65
C SER A 96 -18.86 11.48 4.30
N LYS A 97 -18.72 12.69 3.74
CA LYS A 97 -19.43 13.87 4.23
C LYS A 97 -20.94 13.75 4.09
N ARG A 98 -21.43 13.26 2.94
CA ARG A 98 -22.86 12.97 2.71
C ARG A 98 -23.40 11.87 3.63
N GLY A 99 -22.54 10.97 4.10
CA GLY A 99 -22.84 9.96 5.12
C GLY A 99 -22.85 10.49 6.56
N GLY A 100 -22.70 11.80 6.78
CA GLY A 100 -22.77 12.42 8.12
C GLY A 100 -21.44 12.53 8.87
N LEU A 101 -20.32 12.14 8.27
CA LEU A 101 -19.00 12.33 8.88
C LEU A 101 -18.57 13.80 8.77
N ASN A 102 -18.02 14.36 9.86
CA ASN A 102 -17.35 15.67 9.87
C ASN A 102 -15.81 15.55 9.87
N SER A 103 -15.27 14.34 9.97
CA SER A 103 -13.83 14.06 9.97
C SER A 103 -13.46 12.86 9.09
N ILE A 104 -12.25 12.90 8.52
CA ILE A 104 -11.58 11.76 7.89
C ILE A 104 -10.33 11.41 8.71
N GLU A 105 -10.12 10.11 8.95
CA GLU A 105 -8.90 9.61 9.59
C GLU A 105 -7.97 8.93 8.57
N THR A 106 -6.66 9.10 8.73
CA THR A 106 -5.67 8.31 8.00
C THR A 106 -4.42 8.04 8.82
N TYR A 107 -3.83 6.86 8.66
CA TYR A 107 -2.42 6.62 9.00
C TYR A 107 -1.49 7.33 8.02
N VAL A 108 -0.21 7.50 8.41
CA VAL A 108 0.89 7.88 7.49
C VAL A 108 1.82 6.69 7.30
N PHE A 109 2.09 6.35 6.04
CA PHE A 109 2.75 5.08 5.66
C PHE A 109 4.24 5.30 5.36
N TRP A 110 5.07 5.35 6.41
CA TRP A 110 6.48 5.74 6.32
C TRP A 110 7.29 4.95 5.28
N ASN A 111 7.14 3.63 5.19
CA ASN A 111 7.84 2.81 4.19
C ASN A 111 7.51 3.15 2.72
N GLY A 112 6.33 3.68 2.42
CA GLY A 112 6.00 4.20 1.09
C GLY A 112 6.44 5.65 0.86
N HIS A 113 6.67 6.39 1.96
CA HIS A 113 7.22 7.75 1.95
C HIS A 113 8.74 7.82 1.99
N GLU A 114 9.44 6.78 2.45
CA GLU A 114 10.90 6.69 2.49
C GLU A 114 11.35 5.24 2.12
N PRO A 115 11.12 4.81 0.86
CA PRO A 115 11.43 3.46 0.41
C PRO A 115 12.94 3.13 0.46
N GLU A 116 13.80 4.14 0.31
CA GLU A 116 15.22 4.06 0.62
C GLU A 116 15.59 5.16 1.61
N LYS A 117 16.51 4.90 2.53
CA LYS A 117 16.92 5.86 3.57
C LYS A 117 17.36 7.20 2.96
N GLY A 118 16.71 8.28 3.37
CA GLY A 118 16.93 9.65 2.89
C GLY A 118 16.31 9.97 1.51
N LYS A 119 15.62 9.04 0.85
CA LYS A 119 14.92 9.29 -0.43
C LYS A 119 13.41 9.30 -0.21
N TYR A 120 12.83 10.49 -0.21
CA TYR A 120 11.41 10.67 0.09
C TYR A 120 10.50 10.61 -1.13
N ASN A 121 9.28 10.10 -0.93
CA ASN A 121 8.19 10.07 -1.90
C ASN A 121 6.93 10.71 -1.30
N PHE A 122 6.45 11.78 -1.94
CA PHE A 122 5.18 12.43 -1.62
C PHE A 122 4.34 12.67 -2.89
N GLU A 123 4.53 11.84 -3.92
CA GLU A 123 3.84 11.99 -5.21
C GLU A 123 2.84 10.87 -5.50
N GLY A 124 1.93 11.17 -6.45
CA GLY A 124 0.84 10.26 -6.83
C GLY A 124 0.02 9.82 -5.62
N ASP A 125 -0.13 8.50 -5.48
CA ASP A 125 -0.86 7.81 -4.40
C ASP A 125 -0.31 8.12 -2.99
N TYR A 126 0.92 8.65 -2.89
CA TYR A 126 1.55 9.07 -1.64
C TYR A 126 1.52 10.59 -1.40
N ASN A 127 0.74 11.36 -2.17
CA ASN A 127 0.61 12.81 -1.95
C ASN A 127 -0.33 13.17 -0.78
N LEU A 128 0.15 12.88 0.44
CA LEU A 128 -0.50 13.18 1.72
C LEU A 128 -0.94 14.66 1.83
N VAL A 129 -0.14 15.59 1.31
CA VAL A 129 -0.44 17.03 1.36
C VAL A 129 -1.65 17.37 0.48
N LYS A 130 -1.76 16.80 -0.73
CA LYS A 130 -2.95 16.90 -1.58
C LYS A 130 -4.17 16.26 -0.90
N PHE A 131 -4.01 15.11 -0.27
CA PHE A 131 -5.10 14.43 0.45
C PHE A 131 -5.66 15.27 1.61
N ILE A 132 -4.80 15.79 2.50
CA ILE A 132 -5.22 16.68 3.60
C ILE A 132 -5.86 17.96 3.06
N LYS A 133 -5.31 18.55 1.98
CA LYS A 133 -5.93 19.73 1.33
C LYS A 133 -7.30 19.44 0.74
N LEU A 134 -7.59 18.22 0.28
CA LEU A 134 -8.93 17.82 -0.17
C LEU A 134 -9.92 17.69 1.00
N ILE A 135 -9.49 17.16 2.14
CA ILE A 135 -10.31 17.11 3.36
C ILE A 135 -10.67 18.56 3.80
N ALA A 136 -9.68 19.46 3.81
CA ALA A 136 -9.88 20.87 4.13
C ALA A 136 -10.77 21.62 3.11
N LYS A 137 -10.61 21.36 1.80
CA LYS A 137 -11.48 21.88 0.73
C LYS A 137 -12.95 21.56 1.00
N HIS A 138 -13.23 20.37 1.51
CA HIS A 138 -14.59 19.92 1.88
C HIS A 138 -15.05 20.36 3.27
N LYS A 139 -14.30 21.24 3.96
CA LYS A 139 -14.62 21.74 5.32
C LYS A 139 -14.87 20.58 6.30
N MET A 140 -13.93 19.63 6.33
CA MET A 140 -13.89 18.49 7.27
C MET A 140 -12.59 18.53 8.08
N PHE A 141 -12.58 17.88 9.23
CA PHE A 141 -11.37 17.69 10.04
C PHE A 141 -10.56 16.48 9.54
N ALA A 142 -9.24 16.50 9.81
CA ALA A 142 -8.34 15.40 9.47
C ALA A 142 -7.67 14.86 10.74
N ILE A 143 -7.90 13.58 11.07
CA ILE A 143 -7.17 12.86 12.12
C ILE A 143 -5.98 12.16 11.47
N VAL A 144 -4.77 12.69 11.68
CA VAL A 144 -3.53 12.17 11.07
C VAL A 144 -2.77 11.31 12.07
N ARG A 145 -2.85 9.98 11.89
CA ARG A 145 -2.18 8.99 12.74
C ARG A 145 -0.78 8.72 12.22
N LEU A 146 0.15 9.60 12.59
CA LEU A 146 1.53 9.68 12.06
C LEU A 146 2.38 8.40 12.18
N GLY A 147 2.05 7.49 13.11
CA GLY A 147 2.86 6.30 13.38
C GLY A 147 4.01 6.59 14.35
N PRO A 148 5.29 6.27 14.03
CA PRO A 148 5.79 5.78 12.73
C PRO A 148 5.45 4.30 12.45
N PHE A 149 5.13 3.52 13.48
CA PHE A 149 4.51 2.20 13.32
C PHE A 149 2.98 2.36 13.29
N VAL A 150 2.32 1.76 12.31
CA VAL A 150 0.87 1.91 12.08
C VAL A 150 0.08 0.59 12.08
N GLN A 151 0.73 -0.58 11.99
CA GLN A 151 0.09 -1.88 11.69
C GLN A 151 -0.74 -1.79 10.39
N ALA A 152 -2.03 -1.46 10.54
CA ALA A 152 -2.99 -1.14 9.50
C ALA A 152 -3.21 -2.23 8.43
N GLU A 153 -2.80 -3.48 8.65
CA GLU A 153 -2.75 -4.54 7.64
C GLU A 153 -1.92 -4.08 6.42
N TRP A 154 -0.82 -3.39 6.72
CA TRP A 154 0.09 -2.78 5.77
C TRP A 154 1.49 -3.39 5.92
N ASN A 155 2.21 -3.47 4.80
CA ASN A 155 3.51 -4.13 4.73
C ASN A 155 4.45 -3.68 5.87
N HIS A 156 4.97 -4.63 6.66
CA HIS A 156 5.89 -4.37 7.79
C HIS A 156 5.36 -3.37 8.84
N GLY A 157 4.03 -3.21 8.94
CA GLY A 157 3.38 -2.27 9.86
C GLY A 157 3.70 -0.80 9.57
N GLY A 158 4.10 -0.50 8.33
CA GLY A 158 4.52 0.83 7.87
C GLY A 158 6.00 1.16 8.07
N LEU A 159 6.78 0.31 8.74
CA LEU A 159 8.21 0.56 8.98
C LEU A 159 9.06 0.26 7.73
N PRO A 160 9.95 1.16 7.27
CA PRO A 160 10.80 0.92 6.11
C PRO A 160 11.69 -0.32 6.27
N TYR A 161 11.99 -1.05 5.19
CA TYR A 161 12.80 -2.27 5.27
C TYR A 161 14.20 -1.97 5.85
N TRP A 162 14.80 -0.86 5.41
CA TRP A 162 16.16 -0.48 5.75
C TRP A 162 16.34 -0.14 7.24
N LEU A 163 15.25 0.10 7.97
CA LEU A 163 15.26 0.33 9.42
C LEU A 163 15.77 -0.90 10.18
N ARG A 164 15.51 -2.12 9.68
CA ARG A 164 15.99 -3.37 10.28
C ARG A 164 17.50 -3.59 10.09
N GLU A 165 18.08 -3.00 9.05
CA GLU A 165 19.52 -3.07 8.74
C GLU A 165 20.37 -2.11 9.60
N VAL A 166 19.74 -1.31 10.47
CA VAL A 166 20.43 -0.42 11.41
C VAL A 166 21.06 -1.24 12.56
N PRO A 167 22.38 -1.14 12.82
CA PRO A 167 23.01 -1.92 13.88
C PRO A 167 22.42 -1.67 15.27
N GLY A 168 22.11 -2.74 16.00
CA GLY A 168 21.58 -2.67 17.36
C GLY A 168 20.13 -2.17 17.48
N ILE A 169 19.39 -2.08 16.37
CA ILE A 169 18.00 -1.64 16.35
C ILE A 169 17.07 -2.60 17.12
N ILE A 170 16.13 -2.03 17.89
CA ILE A 170 15.02 -2.76 18.50
C ILE A 170 13.75 -1.91 18.32
N PHE A 171 12.81 -2.38 17.50
CA PHE A 171 11.65 -1.56 17.13
C PHE A 171 10.73 -1.27 18.32
N ARG A 172 10.15 -0.06 18.33
CA ARG A 172 9.11 0.35 19.29
C ARG A 172 9.54 0.23 20.76
N SER A 173 10.80 0.53 21.04
CA SER A 173 11.43 0.42 22.36
C SER A 173 12.32 1.62 22.66
N ASP A 174 12.76 1.77 23.92
CA ASP A 174 13.75 2.76 24.32
C ASP A 174 15.16 2.31 23.87
N ASN A 175 15.44 2.58 22.59
CA ASN A 175 16.63 2.11 21.87
C ASN A 175 17.15 3.27 21.03
N GLU A 176 18.39 3.73 21.27
CA GLU A 176 18.92 4.94 20.62
C GLU A 176 18.83 4.93 19.08
N PRO A 177 19.19 3.84 18.37
CA PRO A 177 18.98 3.76 16.92
C PRO A 177 17.52 3.94 16.49
N PHE A 178 16.54 3.44 17.26
CA PHE A 178 15.12 3.62 16.95
C PHE A 178 14.63 5.03 17.26
N LYS A 179 15.07 5.63 18.38
CA LYS A 179 14.73 7.02 18.76
C LYS A 179 15.27 8.04 17.76
N ILE A 180 16.53 7.90 17.35
CA ILE A 180 17.19 8.81 16.39
C ILE A 180 16.55 8.72 15.00
N THR A 181 16.12 7.54 14.56
CA THR A 181 15.57 7.37 13.22
C THR A 181 14.11 7.87 13.08
N ALA A 182 13.48 8.34 14.16
CA ALA A 182 12.11 8.88 14.15
C ALA A 182 12.01 10.37 13.75
N GLN A 183 13.09 11.00 13.24
CA GLN A 183 13.11 12.40 12.81
C GLN A 183 13.67 12.58 11.39
N HIS A 184 12.90 13.24 10.49
CA HIS A 184 13.24 14.44 9.70
C HIS A 184 12.27 14.67 8.52
N ASN A 185 12.51 15.71 7.69
CA ASN A 185 11.58 16.30 6.71
C ASN A 185 12.28 16.72 5.38
N SER A 186 11.48 17.05 4.34
CA SER A 186 11.77 17.82 3.08
C SER A 186 11.69 17.06 1.73
N ARG A 187 11.76 17.76 0.57
CA ARG A 187 11.07 17.42 -0.71
C ARG A 187 11.89 17.67 -2.01
N ASN A 188 11.53 17.01 -3.14
CA ASN A 188 11.17 17.60 -4.48
C ASN A 188 10.89 16.52 -5.60
N MET A 189 10.52 16.91 -6.84
CA MET A 189 9.69 16.17 -7.86
C MET A 189 10.46 15.74 -9.17
N GLU A 190 9.94 15.23 -10.32
CA GLU A 190 8.58 15.06 -10.94
C GLU A 190 8.46 13.83 -11.94
N ARG A 191 7.99 13.95 -13.22
CA ARG A 191 7.25 12.85 -13.96
C ARG A 191 7.44 12.74 -15.50
N SER A 192 6.99 11.61 -16.13
CA SER A 192 6.44 11.56 -17.53
C SER A 192 5.46 10.37 -17.79
N ASN A 193 4.93 10.19 -19.02
CA ASN A 193 3.64 9.49 -19.31
C ASN A 193 3.59 8.63 -20.63
N VAL A 194 2.42 8.00 -20.89
CA VAL A 194 1.94 7.31 -22.14
C VAL A 194 2.70 5.96 -22.46
N ALA A 195 2.16 4.87 -23.01
CA ALA A 195 0.97 4.66 -23.86
C ALA A 195 0.35 3.22 -23.81
N ASN A 196 0.21 2.61 -25.00
CA ASN A 196 -0.72 1.56 -25.48
C ASN A 196 -0.02 0.79 -26.65
N LYS A 197 -0.30 -0.45 -27.08
CA LYS A 197 -1.05 -1.62 -26.53
C LYS A 197 -0.68 -2.86 -27.35
N ILE A 198 -0.76 -4.03 -26.74
CA ILE A 198 -0.50 -5.36 -27.32
C ILE A 198 -1.71 -6.32 -27.11
N GLU A 199 -1.53 -7.60 -27.44
CA GLU A 199 -2.55 -8.66 -27.43
C GLU A 199 -2.14 -9.94 -26.66
N TRP A 200 -3.07 -10.90 -26.47
CA TRP A 200 -2.84 -12.11 -25.63
C TRP A 200 -1.70 -13.00 -26.13
N LYS A 201 -0.52 -12.83 -25.52
CA LYS A 201 0.70 -13.61 -25.77
C LYS A 201 1.37 -13.97 -24.44
N MET A 202 2.12 -15.07 -24.42
CA MET A 202 2.89 -15.55 -23.27
C MET A 202 4.41 -15.35 -23.45
N PHE A 203 5.12 -15.18 -22.34
CA PHE A 203 6.58 -15.34 -22.25
C PHE A 203 6.87 -16.23 -21.05
N LYS A 204 7.59 -17.33 -21.26
CA LYS A 204 7.97 -18.24 -20.18
C LYS A 204 9.25 -17.74 -19.52
N GLU A 205 9.23 -17.57 -18.20
CA GLU A 205 10.41 -17.14 -17.44
C GLU A 205 11.52 -18.20 -17.56
N ALA A 206 12.74 -17.75 -17.85
CA ALA A 206 13.89 -18.63 -17.95
C ALA A 206 14.44 -18.96 -16.55
N LEU A 207 14.66 -20.25 -16.25
CA LEU A 207 15.34 -20.64 -15.02
C LEU A 207 16.78 -20.08 -15.00
N PRO A 208 17.25 -19.44 -13.92
CA PRO A 208 18.57 -18.83 -13.89
C PRO A 208 19.72 -19.84 -14.09
N SER A 209 20.57 -19.58 -15.07
CA SER A 209 21.82 -20.32 -15.31
C SER A 209 23.03 -19.68 -14.59
N GLN A 210 22.91 -18.42 -14.17
CA GLN A 210 23.93 -17.66 -13.46
C GLN A 210 23.35 -17.07 -12.18
N PHE A 211 24.15 -17.09 -11.12
CA PHE A 211 23.79 -16.62 -9.78
C PHE A 211 24.88 -15.65 -9.28
N GLN A 212 24.47 -14.61 -8.55
CA GLN A 212 25.33 -13.47 -8.22
C GLN A 212 25.92 -13.59 -6.81
N ASN A 213 25.05 -13.76 -5.81
CA ASN A 213 25.45 -13.66 -4.40
C ASN A 213 25.83 -15.05 -3.87
N LYS A 214 27.12 -15.35 -3.78
CA LYS A 214 27.62 -16.59 -3.19
C LYS A 214 27.81 -16.45 -1.68
N ALA A 215 27.29 -17.39 -0.91
CA ALA A 215 27.41 -17.45 0.54
C ALA A 215 27.70 -18.90 0.99
N TYR A 216 28.40 -19.10 2.10
CA TYR A 216 28.65 -20.45 2.64
C TYR A 216 27.38 -21.12 3.21
N ARG A 217 26.45 -20.30 3.70
CA ARG A 217 25.18 -20.68 4.31
C ARG A 217 24.00 -20.00 3.59
N LEU A 218 22.79 -20.48 3.83
CA LEU A 218 21.56 -19.78 3.44
C LEU A 218 21.56 -18.32 3.93
N VAL A 219 21.11 -17.42 3.06
CA VAL A 219 20.92 -15.98 3.34
C VAL A 219 19.44 -15.74 3.67
N GLU A 220 19.14 -14.80 4.56
CA GLU A 220 17.75 -14.42 4.81
C GLU A 220 17.16 -13.66 3.61
N PHE A 221 15.93 -14.00 3.20
CA PHE A 221 15.26 -13.36 2.08
C PHE A 221 15.13 -11.84 2.26
N TYR A 222 14.77 -11.37 3.45
CA TYR A 222 14.60 -9.95 3.76
C TYR A 222 15.86 -9.14 3.43
N HIS A 223 17.00 -9.58 3.96
CA HIS A 223 18.30 -8.94 3.77
C HIS A 223 18.78 -9.05 2.31
N LEU A 224 18.45 -10.17 1.65
CA LEU A 224 18.80 -10.45 0.26
C LEU A 224 18.02 -9.57 -0.74
N THR A 225 16.68 -9.46 -0.61
CA THR A 225 15.82 -8.75 -1.56
C THR A 225 15.56 -7.30 -1.19
N LYS A 226 15.78 -6.90 0.08
CA LYS A 226 15.55 -5.54 0.57
C LYS A 226 14.12 -5.04 0.31
N ASP A 227 13.15 -5.95 0.31
CA ASP A 227 11.72 -5.70 0.02
C ASP A 227 11.47 -5.07 -1.37
N THR A 228 12.43 -5.16 -2.29
CA THR A 228 12.34 -4.59 -3.66
C THR A 228 11.63 -5.50 -4.67
N THR A 229 11.41 -6.77 -4.32
CA THR A 229 10.76 -7.81 -5.12
C THR A 229 10.25 -8.89 -4.20
N ASP A 230 9.13 -9.51 -4.57
CA ASP A 230 8.60 -10.69 -3.88
C ASP A 230 9.39 -11.97 -4.22
N TYR A 231 10.43 -11.95 -5.06
CA TYR A 231 11.07 -13.18 -5.57
C TYR A 231 12.59 -13.23 -5.34
N ALA A 232 13.11 -14.39 -4.95
CA ALA A 232 14.55 -14.68 -4.94
C ALA A 232 14.83 -16.17 -5.11
N TRP A 233 15.86 -16.49 -5.89
CA TRP A 233 16.29 -17.85 -6.21
C TRP A 233 17.47 -18.27 -5.33
N TYR A 234 17.45 -19.52 -4.86
CA TYR A 234 18.49 -20.12 -4.01
C TYR A 234 19.03 -21.40 -4.65
N SER A 235 20.31 -21.44 -5.02
CA SER A 235 20.90 -22.55 -5.80
C SER A 235 22.08 -23.19 -5.08
N THR A 236 22.24 -24.50 -5.21
CA THR A 236 23.41 -25.22 -4.67
C THR A 236 23.78 -26.45 -5.51
N THR A 237 24.94 -27.04 -5.22
CA THR A 237 25.47 -28.23 -5.90
C THR A 237 25.63 -29.35 -4.89
N VAL A 238 24.76 -30.36 -4.97
CA VAL A 238 24.85 -31.58 -4.16
C VAL A 238 25.64 -32.62 -4.96
N TRP A 239 26.70 -33.17 -4.37
CA TRP A 239 27.58 -34.15 -5.03
C TRP A 239 27.09 -35.60 -4.85
N ASP A 240 27.58 -36.48 -5.72
CA ASP A 240 26.91 -37.72 -6.14
C ASP A 240 26.71 -38.78 -5.04
N THR A 241 27.43 -38.70 -3.91
CA THR A 241 27.36 -39.65 -2.79
C THR A 241 25.96 -39.73 -2.13
N VAL A 242 25.10 -38.74 -2.35
CA VAL A 242 23.70 -38.69 -1.88
C VAL A 242 22.69 -38.99 -3.02
N ALA A 243 23.14 -39.04 -4.27
CA ALA A 243 22.29 -38.89 -5.47
C ALA A 243 21.45 -40.11 -5.87
N LYS A 244 21.46 -41.21 -5.10
CA LYS A 244 20.34 -42.15 -5.10
C LYS A 244 19.16 -41.46 -4.41
N LEU A 245 18.41 -40.68 -5.19
CA LEU A 245 17.22 -39.93 -4.79
C LEU A 245 16.00 -40.40 -5.60
N ARG A 246 14.92 -40.77 -4.91
CA ARG A 246 13.62 -41.03 -5.56
C ARG A 246 13.00 -39.70 -6.02
N ARG A 247 12.26 -39.73 -7.13
CA ARG A 247 11.58 -38.57 -7.76
C ARG A 247 10.37 -38.03 -6.96
N THR A 248 10.37 -38.18 -5.64
CA THR A 248 9.21 -37.95 -4.76
C THR A 248 9.65 -37.40 -3.41
N LEU A 249 10.11 -36.14 -3.39
CA LEU A 249 10.22 -35.35 -2.16
C LEU A 249 8.99 -34.44 -2.08
N CYS A 250 8.12 -34.66 -1.09
CA CYS A 250 6.83 -33.97 -0.98
C CYS A 250 6.94 -32.60 -0.30
N ILE A 251 7.64 -31.67 -0.94
CA ILE A 251 7.35 -30.23 -0.80
C ILE A 251 6.62 -29.84 -2.09
N ARG A 252 5.44 -29.20 -1.98
CA ARG A 252 4.66 -28.84 -3.18
C ARG A 252 5.47 -27.88 -4.05
N LYS A 253 5.80 -28.31 -5.26
CA LYS A 253 6.52 -27.59 -6.34
C LYS A 253 8.03 -27.47 -6.13
N MET A 254 8.74 -28.55 -6.47
CA MET A 254 10.17 -28.55 -6.79
C MET A 254 10.38 -29.33 -8.10
N GLN A 255 11.14 -28.79 -9.05
CA GLN A 255 11.37 -29.42 -10.36
C GLN A 255 12.88 -29.68 -10.55
N ILE A 256 13.30 -30.94 -10.38
CA ILE A 256 14.71 -31.36 -10.52
C ILE A 256 15.07 -31.47 -12.00
N LEU A 257 16.07 -30.71 -12.46
CA LEU A 257 16.52 -30.69 -13.84
C LEU A 257 18.00 -31.09 -13.96
N ARG A 258 18.21 -32.38 -14.29
CA ARG A 258 19.50 -33.07 -14.54
C ARG A 258 20.47 -33.18 -13.34
N LEU A 259 21.48 -34.04 -13.54
CA LEU A 259 22.72 -34.07 -12.77
C LEU A 259 23.53 -32.80 -13.08
N GLY A 260 24.00 -32.10 -12.05
CA GLY A 260 24.59 -30.76 -12.15
C GLY A 260 24.00 -29.82 -11.10
N LYS A 261 24.30 -28.51 -11.20
CA LYS A 261 23.75 -27.47 -10.29
C LYS A 261 22.23 -27.59 -10.17
N ILE A 262 21.71 -27.66 -8.94
CA ILE A 262 20.27 -27.74 -8.69
C ILE A 262 19.78 -26.34 -8.32
N PRO A 263 19.02 -25.65 -9.20
CA PRO A 263 18.32 -24.44 -8.81
C PRO A 263 17.16 -24.84 -7.88
N PHE A 264 17.28 -24.52 -6.60
CA PHE A 264 16.18 -24.67 -5.66
C PHE A 264 15.33 -23.38 -5.64
N ILE A 265 14.13 -23.52 -5.07
CA ILE A 265 13.33 -22.48 -4.41
C ILE A 265 13.46 -21.07 -5.03
N SER A 266 12.47 -20.73 -5.88
CA SER A 266 11.97 -19.35 -5.88
C SER A 266 11.24 -19.15 -4.54
N CYS A 267 11.92 -18.49 -3.61
CA CYS A 267 11.32 -18.11 -2.34
C CYS A 267 10.54 -16.82 -2.57
N TYR A 268 9.38 -16.69 -1.91
CA TYR A 268 8.58 -15.49 -2.03
C TYR A 268 7.98 -15.00 -0.73
N THR A 269 7.79 -13.69 -0.65
CA THR A 269 6.97 -12.99 0.34
C THR A 269 5.53 -12.83 -0.17
N VAL A 270 4.61 -12.60 0.77
CA VAL A 270 3.24 -12.17 0.47
C VAL A 270 2.94 -10.97 1.37
N GLY A 271 3.86 -10.00 1.34
CA GLY A 271 4.03 -8.98 2.38
C GLY A 271 4.82 -9.48 3.60
N LEU A 272 5.31 -8.52 4.37
CA LEU A 272 6.03 -8.67 5.64
C LEU A 272 5.07 -8.51 6.84
N GLN A 273 5.37 -9.22 7.92
CA GLN A 273 4.58 -9.21 9.17
C GLN A 273 4.42 -7.79 9.72
N ASP A 274 3.18 -7.40 10.03
CA ASP A 274 2.80 -6.04 10.41
C ASP A 274 2.55 -5.86 11.92
N SER A 275 2.55 -6.96 12.67
CA SER A 275 1.99 -7.04 14.02
C SER A 275 2.75 -8.03 14.91
N GLY A 276 2.60 -7.85 16.23
CA GLY A 276 3.31 -8.64 17.26
C GLY A 276 4.62 -8.02 17.76
N ALA A 277 5.28 -8.70 18.70
CA ALA A 277 6.54 -8.27 19.30
C ALA A 277 7.76 -8.67 18.46
N TYR A 278 8.87 -7.94 18.63
CA TYR A 278 10.17 -8.21 17.98
C TYR A 278 10.07 -8.36 16.45
N LEU A 279 9.43 -7.40 15.79
CA LEU A 279 9.29 -7.38 14.32
C LEU A 279 10.66 -7.34 13.62
N GLU A 280 11.66 -6.69 14.22
CA GLU A 280 13.05 -6.64 13.73
C GLU A 280 13.77 -8.00 13.72
N ARG A 281 13.17 -9.04 14.33
CA ARG A 281 13.74 -10.40 14.44
C ARG A 281 12.97 -11.44 13.61
N ARG A 282 11.97 -11.01 12.83
CA ARG A 282 11.15 -11.91 12.01
C ARG A 282 11.92 -12.34 10.77
N TYR A 283 12.11 -13.65 10.64
CA TYR A 283 12.93 -14.24 9.59
C TYR A 283 12.09 -14.59 8.36
N ALA A 284 12.52 -14.15 7.17
CA ALA A 284 11.90 -14.51 5.90
C ALA A 284 12.80 -15.44 5.04
N GLY A 285 12.18 -16.37 4.30
CA GLY A 285 12.88 -17.27 3.38
C GLY A 285 13.39 -18.58 4.01
N PRO A 286 14.33 -19.28 3.35
CA PRO A 286 14.77 -20.60 3.77
C PRO A 286 15.74 -20.50 4.95
N ARG A 287 15.41 -21.13 6.08
CA ARG A 287 16.24 -21.12 7.30
C ARG A 287 17.07 -22.38 7.48
N SER A 288 16.55 -23.51 7.01
CA SER A 288 17.26 -24.78 6.92
C SER A 288 16.66 -25.58 5.77
N ILE A 289 17.48 -26.37 5.07
CA ILE A 289 17.06 -27.27 3.99
C ILE A 289 17.72 -28.62 4.21
N THR A 290 16.91 -29.68 4.25
CA THR A 290 17.36 -31.06 4.40
C THR A 290 16.91 -31.92 3.22
N ILE A 291 17.72 -32.92 2.87
CA ILE A 291 17.45 -33.87 1.78
C ILE A 291 17.49 -35.29 2.35
N LEU A 292 16.47 -36.10 2.05
CA LEU A 292 16.42 -37.52 2.39
C LEU A 292 17.13 -38.34 1.31
N GLY A 293 18.39 -38.72 1.54
CA GLY A 293 19.14 -39.63 0.67
C GLY A 293 18.78 -41.10 0.96
N LEU A 294 18.64 -41.94 -0.08
CA LEU A 294 18.13 -43.31 0.09
C LEU A 294 19.00 -44.22 0.98
N ASN A 295 20.30 -43.94 1.10
CA ASN A 295 21.24 -44.73 1.91
C ASN A 295 21.86 -43.95 3.08
N THR A 296 21.73 -42.62 3.10
CA THR A 296 22.41 -41.72 4.07
C THR A 296 21.47 -41.15 5.13
N GLY A 297 20.18 -41.43 5.03
CA GLY A 297 19.16 -40.75 5.84
C GLY A 297 19.03 -39.27 5.47
N THR A 298 18.55 -38.47 6.42
CA THR A 298 18.35 -37.02 6.24
C THR A 298 19.67 -36.27 6.38
N VAL A 299 20.11 -35.65 5.28
CA VAL A 299 21.31 -34.81 5.21
C VAL A 299 20.90 -33.34 5.27
N ASP A 300 21.48 -32.57 6.18
CA ASP A 300 21.33 -31.10 6.21
C ASP A 300 22.27 -30.46 5.18
N ILE A 301 21.71 -29.64 4.28
CA ILE A 301 22.44 -28.92 3.23
C ILE A 301 22.42 -27.39 3.44
N SER A 302 22.03 -26.91 4.62
CA SER A 302 21.95 -25.47 4.93
C SER A 302 23.29 -24.73 4.84
N ASN A 303 24.41 -25.46 4.95
CA ASN A 303 25.78 -24.93 5.05
C ASN A 303 26.77 -25.53 4.02
N ILE A 304 26.30 -26.00 2.85
CA ILE A 304 27.17 -26.58 1.80
C ILE A 304 27.62 -25.57 0.72
N GLY A 305 27.40 -24.28 0.94
CA GLY A 305 27.51 -23.24 -0.08
C GLY A 305 26.22 -23.06 -0.89
N TRP A 306 25.83 -21.79 -1.07
CA TRP A 306 24.61 -21.36 -1.75
C TRP A 306 24.90 -20.16 -2.67
N GLU A 307 24.39 -20.19 -3.89
CA GLU A 307 24.44 -19.07 -4.84
C GLU A 307 23.02 -18.51 -5.03
N ASN A 308 22.86 -17.18 -4.94
CA ASN A 308 21.53 -16.55 -4.88
C ASN A 308 21.34 -15.51 -5.99
N LEU A 309 20.08 -15.28 -6.39
CA LEU A 309 19.68 -14.25 -7.35
C LEU A 309 18.40 -13.54 -6.89
N VAL A 310 18.46 -12.23 -6.70
CA VAL A 310 17.31 -11.37 -6.37
C VAL A 310 16.43 -11.16 -7.61
N GLY A 311 15.11 -11.31 -7.48
CA GLY A 311 14.11 -10.99 -8.51
C GLY A 311 14.12 -11.89 -9.75
N ILE A 312 13.04 -11.81 -10.52
CA ILE A 312 12.88 -12.48 -11.81
C ILE A 312 13.34 -11.57 -12.98
N ASP A 313 13.70 -12.17 -14.12
CA ASP A 313 14.19 -11.47 -15.31
C ASP A 313 13.09 -10.59 -15.92
N GLY A 314 11.84 -11.06 -15.95
CA GLY A 314 10.70 -10.25 -16.38
C GLY A 314 10.46 -8.99 -15.54
N GLU A 315 10.76 -9.00 -14.24
CA GLU A 315 10.73 -7.80 -13.38
C GLU A 315 11.87 -6.85 -13.72
N LYS A 316 13.10 -7.36 -13.82
CA LYS A 316 14.31 -6.56 -14.14
C LYS A 316 14.21 -5.86 -15.49
N LYS A 317 13.67 -6.55 -16.48
CA LYS A 317 13.35 -6.02 -17.82
C LYS A 317 12.07 -5.18 -17.85
N GLN A 318 11.33 -5.11 -16.74
CA GLN A 318 10.06 -4.41 -16.60
C GLN A 318 9.06 -4.78 -17.70
N ILE A 319 8.91 -6.08 -18.01
CA ILE A 319 8.12 -6.54 -19.17
C ILE A 319 6.60 -6.33 -19.01
N TYR A 320 6.19 -5.91 -17.81
CA TYR A 320 4.88 -5.34 -17.49
C TYR A 320 4.68 -3.89 -17.98
N THR A 321 5.69 -3.27 -18.59
CA THR A 321 5.63 -1.95 -19.26
C THR A 321 5.73 -2.11 -20.78
N GLU A 322 5.14 -1.22 -21.57
CA GLU A 322 5.21 -1.28 -23.06
C GLU A 322 6.65 -1.38 -23.57
N LYS A 323 7.56 -0.55 -23.03
CA LYS A 323 8.99 -0.53 -23.38
C LYS A 323 9.68 -1.84 -23.00
N GLY A 324 9.52 -2.29 -21.75
CA GLY A 324 10.14 -3.52 -21.29
C GLY A 324 9.61 -4.77 -22.01
N SER A 325 8.33 -4.76 -22.38
CA SER A 325 7.66 -5.85 -23.10
C SER A 325 8.26 -6.13 -24.48
N GLN A 326 8.99 -5.18 -25.07
CA GLN A 326 9.71 -5.36 -26.34
C GLN A 326 11.04 -6.11 -26.20
N SER A 327 11.56 -6.28 -24.97
CA SER A 327 12.85 -6.93 -24.70
C SER A 327 12.81 -8.47 -24.69
N VAL A 328 11.63 -9.07 -24.87
CA VAL A 328 11.44 -10.53 -24.89
C VAL A 328 10.53 -10.94 -26.06
N GLN A 329 10.75 -12.14 -26.59
CA GLN A 329 9.89 -12.72 -27.62
C GLN A 329 8.67 -13.38 -26.98
N TRP A 330 7.48 -12.99 -27.42
CA TRP A 330 6.22 -13.51 -26.90
C TRP A 330 5.58 -14.47 -27.90
N VAL A 331 5.05 -15.60 -27.43
CA VAL A 331 4.43 -16.67 -28.23
C VAL A 331 2.96 -16.86 -27.85
N THR A 332 2.18 -17.57 -28.68
CA THR A 332 0.77 -17.87 -28.37
C THR A 332 0.67 -18.89 -27.23
N PRO A 333 -0.25 -18.73 -26.25
CA PRO A 333 -0.52 -19.74 -25.23
C PRO A 333 -0.92 -21.10 -25.82
N THR A 334 -0.27 -22.18 -25.40
CA THR A 334 -0.59 -23.56 -25.83
C THR A 334 -1.77 -24.19 -25.08
N GLY A 335 -2.31 -23.49 -24.06
CA GLY A 335 -3.31 -24.00 -23.13
C GLY A 335 -2.72 -24.76 -21.92
N ASP A 336 -1.44 -25.10 -21.95
CA ASP A 336 -0.75 -25.75 -20.84
C ASP A 336 -0.62 -24.80 -19.62
N LYS A 337 -1.12 -25.25 -18.46
CA LYS A 337 -0.99 -24.54 -17.17
C LYS A 337 0.45 -24.58 -16.64
N THR A 338 1.34 -23.86 -17.32
CA THR A 338 2.78 -23.83 -17.10
C THR A 338 3.15 -22.84 -15.98
N PRO A 339 3.78 -23.30 -14.88
CA PRO A 339 4.23 -22.41 -13.81
C PRO A 339 5.34 -21.46 -14.25
N ILE A 340 5.46 -20.32 -13.55
CA ILE A 340 6.45 -19.26 -13.77
C ILE A 340 6.36 -18.70 -15.20
N THR A 341 5.17 -18.23 -15.56
CA THR A 341 4.81 -17.75 -16.90
C THR A 341 4.26 -16.34 -16.85
N TRP A 342 4.68 -15.49 -17.78
CA TRP A 342 4.07 -14.19 -18.02
C TRP A 342 3.03 -14.29 -19.14
N TYR A 343 1.91 -13.62 -18.98
CA TYR A 343 0.90 -13.40 -20.01
C TYR A 343 0.65 -11.90 -20.14
N LYS A 344 0.42 -11.38 -21.34
CA LYS A 344 0.03 -9.97 -21.56
C LYS A 344 -1.10 -9.89 -22.56
N GLY A 345 -2.03 -8.93 -22.45
CA GLY A 345 -3.36 -9.08 -23.03
C GLY A 345 -4.06 -7.84 -23.58
N TYR A 346 -5.07 -8.12 -24.40
CA TYR A 346 -5.92 -7.16 -25.10
C TYR A 346 -7.21 -6.89 -24.32
N PHE A 347 -7.47 -5.64 -23.91
CA PHE A 347 -8.84 -5.21 -23.62
C PHE A 347 -9.06 -3.73 -23.98
N ASP A 348 -10.30 -3.38 -24.33
CA ASP A 348 -10.73 -1.98 -24.51
C ASP A 348 -11.60 -1.57 -23.31
N ALA A 349 -11.82 -0.27 -23.09
CA ALA A 349 -12.45 0.19 -21.85
C ALA A 349 -13.90 -0.32 -21.74
N PRO A 350 -14.29 -0.98 -20.64
CA PRO A 350 -15.68 -1.35 -20.39
C PRO A 350 -16.59 -0.12 -20.39
N GLU A 351 -17.84 -0.30 -20.81
CA GLU A 351 -18.83 0.76 -20.92
C GLU A 351 -19.21 1.41 -19.58
N GLY A 352 -19.87 2.58 -19.67
CA GLY A 352 -20.35 3.34 -18.53
C GLY A 352 -19.27 3.78 -17.54
N ASN A 353 -19.71 4.16 -16.34
CA ASN A 353 -18.86 4.69 -15.26
C ASN A 353 -18.75 3.72 -14.06
N ASN A 354 -19.35 2.53 -14.13
CA ASN A 354 -19.33 1.54 -13.04
C ASN A 354 -17.88 1.13 -12.70
N PRO A 355 -17.53 0.85 -11.43
CA PRO A 355 -16.21 0.36 -11.07
C PRO A 355 -15.87 -0.94 -11.82
N VAL A 356 -14.58 -1.14 -12.13
CA VAL A 356 -14.11 -2.32 -12.86
C VAL A 356 -13.38 -3.26 -11.91
N ALA A 357 -13.54 -4.57 -12.13
CA ALA A 357 -12.71 -5.59 -11.55
C ALA A 357 -12.27 -6.61 -12.62
N ILE A 358 -11.22 -7.37 -12.31
CA ILE A 358 -10.82 -8.55 -13.06
C ILE A 358 -11.05 -9.78 -12.21
N ARG A 359 -11.64 -10.82 -12.82
CA ARG A 359 -11.91 -12.11 -12.21
C ARG A 359 -10.96 -13.14 -12.80
N MET A 360 -10.10 -13.69 -11.95
CA MET A 360 -8.93 -14.47 -12.37
C MET A 360 -9.25 -15.97 -12.49
N ASN A 361 -10.35 -16.35 -13.17
CA ASN A 361 -10.72 -17.77 -13.26
C ASN A 361 -9.61 -18.59 -13.93
N ASN A 362 -9.49 -19.86 -13.55
CA ASN A 362 -8.50 -20.82 -14.04
C ASN A 362 -7.01 -20.45 -13.88
N MET A 363 -6.69 -19.28 -13.33
CA MET A 363 -5.38 -18.89 -12.80
C MET A 363 -5.17 -19.39 -11.36
N SER A 364 -3.94 -19.32 -10.86
CA SER A 364 -3.54 -19.85 -9.54
C SER A 364 -2.97 -18.76 -8.61
N LYS A 365 -1.79 -18.17 -8.90
CA LYS A 365 -1.17 -17.13 -8.05
C LYS A 365 -0.22 -16.25 -8.85
N GLY A 366 -0.16 -14.97 -8.51
CA GLY A 366 0.93 -14.09 -8.93
C GLY A 366 0.59 -12.62 -8.82
N MET A 367 0.95 -11.85 -9.84
CA MET A 367 0.83 -10.38 -9.89
C MET A 367 0.13 -9.92 -11.16
N VAL A 368 -0.63 -8.82 -11.08
CA VAL A 368 -1.28 -8.18 -12.25
C VAL A 368 -0.88 -6.71 -12.35
N TRP A 369 -0.67 -6.25 -13.58
CA TRP A 369 -0.42 -4.86 -13.96
C TRP A 369 -1.38 -4.42 -15.06
N ILE A 370 -1.86 -3.18 -14.98
CA ILE A 370 -2.66 -2.50 -16.00
C ILE A 370 -1.89 -1.25 -16.43
N ASN A 371 -1.54 -1.16 -17.72
CA ASN A 371 -0.81 -0.04 -18.31
C ASN A 371 0.51 0.30 -17.55
N GLY A 372 1.25 -0.72 -17.11
CA GLY A 372 2.49 -0.57 -16.32
C GLY A 372 2.30 -0.37 -14.82
N ARG A 373 1.10 -0.05 -14.35
CA ARG A 373 0.78 0.11 -12.92
C ARG A 373 0.32 -1.22 -12.34
N SER A 374 0.90 -1.65 -11.21
CA SER A 374 0.39 -2.85 -10.53
C SER A 374 -1.02 -2.60 -9.97
N ILE A 375 -1.88 -3.62 -10.02
CA ILE A 375 -3.13 -3.67 -9.26
C ILE A 375 -3.04 -4.65 -8.07
N GLY A 376 -1.84 -5.16 -7.79
CA GLY A 376 -1.52 -6.03 -6.66
C GLY A 376 -1.36 -7.52 -7.01
N ARG A 377 -1.24 -8.31 -5.94
CA ARG A 377 -1.16 -9.77 -5.97
C ARG A 377 -2.54 -10.38 -6.19
N TYR A 378 -2.61 -11.50 -6.90
CA TYR A 378 -3.78 -12.39 -6.93
C TYR A 378 -3.43 -13.77 -6.41
N TRP A 379 -4.38 -14.43 -5.74
CA TRP A 379 -4.18 -15.76 -5.19
C TRP A 379 -5.48 -16.57 -5.19
N MET A 380 -5.78 -17.17 -6.34
CA MET A 380 -6.96 -18.00 -6.58
C MET A 380 -6.80 -19.41 -5.98
N SER A 381 -5.55 -19.92 -5.90
CA SER A 381 -5.24 -21.21 -5.30
C SER A 381 -5.31 -21.22 -3.76
N TYR A 382 -5.41 -20.06 -3.11
CA TYR A 382 -5.63 -19.94 -1.67
C TYR A 382 -7.13 -19.95 -1.37
N LEU A 383 -7.58 -21.05 -0.76
CA LEU A 383 -9.01 -21.32 -0.55
C LEU A 383 -9.43 -21.03 0.89
N SER A 384 -10.62 -20.46 1.02
CA SER A 384 -11.36 -20.37 2.29
C SER A 384 -11.76 -21.76 2.80
N ALA A 385 -12.27 -21.84 4.04
CA ALA A 385 -12.85 -23.06 4.61
C ALA A 385 -13.99 -23.66 3.74
N LEU A 386 -14.66 -22.83 2.93
CA LEU A 386 -15.72 -23.23 1.99
C LEU A 386 -15.17 -23.74 0.64
N LYS A 387 -13.84 -23.93 0.50
CA LYS A 387 -13.13 -24.37 -0.70
C LYS A 387 -13.27 -23.44 -1.92
N VAL A 388 -13.81 -22.23 -1.75
CA VAL A 388 -13.76 -21.15 -2.75
C VAL A 388 -12.55 -20.23 -2.50
N PRO A 389 -11.97 -19.60 -3.54
CA PRO A 389 -10.87 -18.65 -3.39
C PRO A 389 -11.18 -17.56 -2.35
N THR A 390 -10.19 -17.16 -1.55
CA THR A 390 -10.39 -16.08 -0.57
C THR A 390 -10.64 -14.72 -1.22
N GLN A 391 -10.18 -14.53 -2.47
CA GLN A 391 -10.54 -13.40 -3.31
C GLN A 391 -10.60 -13.85 -4.78
N SER A 392 -11.76 -13.68 -5.42
CA SER A 392 -11.95 -13.99 -6.86
C SER A 392 -11.87 -12.76 -7.76
N TYR A 393 -12.15 -11.57 -7.21
CA TYR A 393 -12.26 -10.30 -7.94
C TYR A 393 -11.21 -9.30 -7.45
N TYR A 394 -10.48 -8.71 -8.38
CA TYR A 394 -9.37 -7.79 -8.11
C TYR A 394 -9.69 -6.44 -8.77
N HIS A 395 -9.66 -5.35 -8.01
CA HIS A 395 -10.13 -4.05 -8.52
C HIS A 395 -9.17 -3.47 -9.56
N ILE A 396 -9.73 -2.99 -10.69
CA ILE A 396 -9.01 -2.13 -11.63
C ILE A 396 -9.55 -0.70 -11.46
N PRO A 397 -8.74 0.26 -10.98
CA PRO A 397 -9.15 1.65 -10.93
C PRO A 397 -9.45 2.20 -12.32
N ARG A 398 -10.59 2.90 -12.48
CA ARG A 398 -10.98 3.51 -13.76
C ARG A 398 -9.91 4.48 -14.30
N SER A 399 -9.17 5.18 -13.42
CA SER A 399 -8.08 6.09 -13.82
C SER A 399 -6.84 5.39 -14.39
N TYR A 400 -6.74 4.05 -14.28
CA TYR A 400 -5.67 3.27 -14.92
C TYR A 400 -6.06 2.85 -16.35
N ILE A 401 -7.34 3.01 -16.73
CA ILE A 401 -7.92 2.58 -18.02
C ILE A 401 -8.02 3.80 -18.96
N LYS A 402 -7.58 3.63 -20.20
CA LYS A 402 -7.69 4.62 -21.30
C LYS A 402 -8.78 4.15 -22.30
N PRO A 403 -9.42 5.03 -23.09
CA PRO A 403 -10.67 4.68 -23.80
C PRO A 403 -10.55 3.48 -24.73
N THR A 404 -9.58 3.52 -25.64
CA THR A 404 -9.16 2.34 -26.38
C THR A 404 -7.77 1.92 -25.93
N LYS A 405 -7.46 0.66 -26.21
CA LYS A 405 -6.14 0.07 -26.21
C LYS A 405 -5.46 0.06 -24.83
N ASN A 406 -5.97 -0.77 -23.91
CA ASN A 406 -5.34 -1.05 -22.61
C ASN A 406 -4.46 -2.32 -22.60
N MET A 407 -3.31 -2.23 -21.95
CA MET A 407 -2.33 -3.29 -21.78
C MET A 407 -2.45 -3.91 -20.39
N ILE A 408 -2.96 -5.15 -20.30
CA ILE A 408 -2.84 -5.96 -19.08
C ILE A 408 -1.60 -6.85 -19.17
N VAL A 409 -0.85 -7.00 -18.06
CA VAL A 409 0.21 -8.00 -17.92
C VAL A 409 0.01 -8.76 -16.61
N ILE A 410 0.22 -10.07 -16.64
CA ILE A 410 0.02 -11.00 -15.54
C ILE A 410 1.29 -11.85 -15.41
N PHE A 411 1.79 -12.01 -14.20
CA PHE A 411 2.73 -13.07 -13.84
C PHE A 411 1.96 -14.19 -13.14
N GLU A 412 2.19 -15.43 -13.53
CA GLU A 412 1.57 -16.65 -13.00
C GLU A 412 2.66 -17.58 -12.48
N GLU A 413 2.78 -17.65 -11.16
CA GLU A 413 3.80 -18.41 -10.44
C GLU A 413 3.55 -19.91 -10.49
N GLU A 414 2.28 -20.30 -10.50
CA GLU A 414 1.83 -21.62 -10.05
C GLU A 414 1.24 -22.50 -11.14
N GLY A 415 0.84 -21.90 -12.25
CA GLY A 415 0.27 -22.53 -13.44
C GLY A 415 -1.21 -22.19 -13.59
N GLY A 416 -1.57 -21.52 -14.68
CA GLY A 416 -2.91 -21.00 -14.96
C GLY A 416 -3.26 -21.05 -16.44
N ASN A 417 -4.51 -20.74 -16.80
CA ASN A 417 -4.92 -20.51 -18.18
C ASN A 417 -5.61 -19.13 -18.28
N PRO A 418 -5.07 -18.16 -19.04
CA PRO A 418 -5.62 -16.81 -19.09
C PRO A 418 -6.93 -16.70 -19.90
N ASN A 419 -7.34 -17.75 -20.61
CA ASN A 419 -8.50 -17.70 -21.51
C ASN A 419 -9.84 -17.44 -20.79
N ASP A 420 -9.95 -17.84 -19.51
CA ASP A 420 -11.18 -17.70 -18.72
C ASP A 420 -11.18 -16.44 -17.82
N ILE A 421 -10.21 -15.54 -18.02
CA ILE A 421 -10.10 -14.28 -17.27
C ILE A 421 -11.16 -13.30 -17.77
N GLU A 422 -12.03 -12.86 -16.86
CA GLU A 422 -13.14 -11.95 -17.17
C GLU A 422 -12.82 -10.54 -16.63
N ILE A 423 -13.02 -9.50 -17.44
CA ILE A 423 -13.08 -8.11 -16.95
C ILE A 423 -14.55 -7.77 -16.77
N VAL A 424 -14.93 -7.41 -15.54
CA VAL A 424 -16.32 -7.27 -15.12
C VAL A 424 -16.61 -5.86 -14.62
N LEU A 425 -17.82 -5.39 -14.90
CA LEU A 425 -18.39 -4.22 -14.24
C LEU A 425 -18.94 -4.64 -12.87
N VAL A 426 -18.57 -3.90 -11.82
CA VAL A 426 -19.10 -4.08 -10.48
C VAL A 426 -20.35 -3.20 -10.36
N ASP A 427 -21.52 -3.80 -10.54
CA ASP A 427 -22.77 -3.15 -10.13
C ASP A 427 -22.94 -3.21 -8.60
N ARG A 428 -23.72 -2.26 -8.07
CA ARG A 428 -24.10 -2.15 -6.65
C ARG A 428 -25.58 -1.81 -6.46
N ASP A 429 -26.38 -1.74 -7.52
CA ASP A 429 -27.81 -1.39 -7.44
C ASP A 429 -28.66 -2.53 -6.82
N THR A 430 -28.05 -3.71 -6.57
CA THR A 430 -28.60 -4.80 -5.73
C THR A 430 -27.78 -4.94 -4.43
N VAL A 431 -28.36 -4.54 -3.28
CA VAL A 431 -27.75 -4.75 -1.95
C VAL A 431 -28.63 -5.66 -1.11
N CYS A 432 -28.27 -6.95 -1.03
CA CYS A 432 -28.95 -7.93 -0.20
C CYS A 432 -28.59 -7.74 1.29
N SER A 433 -29.35 -6.91 1.99
CA SER A 433 -29.18 -6.67 3.43
C SER A 433 -30.04 -7.62 4.26
N LEU A 434 -29.42 -8.66 4.84
CA LEU A 434 -30.12 -9.67 5.64
C LEU A 434 -30.24 -9.21 7.10
N VAL A 435 -31.25 -8.38 7.39
CA VAL A 435 -31.58 -7.88 8.74
C VAL A 435 -32.71 -8.73 9.32
N SER A 436 -32.50 -9.33 10.50
CA SER A 436 -33.54 -10.07 11.20
C SER A 436 -33.37 -10.02 12.72
N ASP A 437 -34.37 -9.46 13.40
CA ASP A 437 -34.43 -9.38 14.87
C ASP A 437 -34.82 -10.71 15.54
N LYS A 438 -35.07 -11.77 14.77
CA LYS A 438 -35.53 -13.07 15.27
C LYS A 438 -34.75 -14.23 14.65
N LYS A 439 -34.13 -15.03 15.53
CA LYS A 439 -33.15 -16.09 15.24
C LYS A 439 -33.53 -17.16 14.20
N TYR A 440 -34.81 -17.23 13.78
CA TYR A 440 -35.34 -18.20 12.80
C TYR A 440 -36.38 -17.61 11.82
N ALA A 441 -36.40 -16.28 11.61
CA ALA A 441 -37.22 -15.65 10.57
C ALA A 441 -36.32 -15.16 9.43
N ILE A 442 -36.43 -15.80 8.26
CA ILE A 442 -35.77 -15.37 7.02
C ILE A 442 -36.81 -14.63 6.17
N THR A 443 -36.53 -13.37 5.86
CA THR A 443 -37.26 -12.58 4.88
C THR A 443 -36.23 -11.92 3.97
N GLU A 444 -36.18 -12.29 2.70
CA GLU A 444 -35.27 -11.67 1.75
C GLU A 444 -35.81 -10.31 1.31
N VAL A 445 -35.16 -9.22 1.72
CA VAL A 445 -35.48 -7.86 1.29
C VAL A 445 -34.54 -7.46 0.16
N ILE A 446 -34.97 -7.75 -1.08
CA ILE A 446 -34.29 -7.26 -2.29
C ILE A 446 -34.67 -5.80 -2.50
N GLN A 447 -33.77 -4.88 -2.17
CA GLN A 447 -34.00 -3.45 -2.31
C GLN A 447 -33.41 -2.90 -3.62
N GLU A 448 -34.14 -3.08 -4.74
CA GLU A 448 -33.76 -2.49 -6.03
C GLU A 448 -33.80 -0.95 -5.98
N ARG A 449 -32.67 -0.30 -6.27
CA ARG A 449 -32.65 1.15 -6.56
C ARG A 449 -33.00 1.41 -8.02
N LYS A 450 -34.29 1.52 -8.33
CA LYS A 450 -34.73 2.06 -9.62
C LYS A 450 -34.19 3.47 -9.81
N ARG A 451 -33.41 3.67 -10.87
CA ARG A 451 -32.95 5.01 -11.30
C ARG A 451 -34.15 5.75 -11.87
N TYR A 452 -34.48 6.91 -11.30
CA TYR A 452 -35.29 7.89 -12.01
C TYR A 452 -34.46 8.41 -13.20
N PRO A 453 -35.05 8.58 -14.39
CA PRO A 453 -34.40 9.31 -15.47
C PRO A 453 -33.99 10.69 -15.00
N THR A 454 -32.79 11.14 -15.39
CA THR A 454 -32.48 12.57 -15.36
C THR A 454 -33.18 13.21 -16.54
N ASP A 455 -34.39 13.71 -16.32
CA ASP A 455 -35.10 14.51 -17.31
C ASP A 455 -34.25 15.72 -17.74
N LYS A 456 -34.45 16.14 -18.99
CA LYS A 456 -33.73 17.29 -19.54
C LYS A 456 -34.12 18.56 -18.79
N VAL A 457 -33.12 19.35 -18.42
CA VAL A 457 -33.33 20.78 -18.19
C VAL A 457 -33.19 21.44 -19.57
N GLU A 458 -34.36 21.67 -20.18
CA GLU A 458 -34.61 22.38 -21.46
C GLU A 458 -33.93 21.76 -22.70
#